data_AF-A0A257PGL8-F1
#
_entry.id   AF-A0A257PGL8-F1
#
_cell.length_a   1.000
_cell.length_b   1.000
_cell.length_c   1.000
_cell.angle_alpha   90.00
_cell.angle_beta   90.00
_cell.angle_gamma   90.00
#
_symmetry.space_group_name_H-M   'P 1'
#
loop_
_entity.id
_entity.type
_entity.pdbx_description
1 polymer ?
#
loop_
_entity_poly.entity_id
_entity_poly.type
_entity_poly.pdbx_seq_one_letter_code
_entity_poly.pdbx_strand_id
1 'polypeptide(L)'
;LGIRISYAEQAKPEGIAQAFLIGEAWIACEACALALGDNLIHGDHLSTLLRAASARPEGATVFAYQVRDPERYGVVSFGADGKAIDIVEKPVKPESNWAVTGLYFYDKRITEIAKKITPSARGELEITDINHWYLNEGSLHVERLGRGTAWLDAGTPDSLLQAATFVQTIQLRQGNLVGSPEEIAFRMKYIDADALRSCAKLIGKTELGRILNDIADGTHL
;
A
#
# COMPACT_ATOMS: atom_id res chain seq x y z
N LEU A 1 -11.89 -15.75 5.23
CA LEU A 1 -10.93 -15.03 4.36
C LEU A 1 -9.77 -15.89 3.85
N GLY A 2 -9.44 -17.04 4.47
CA GLY A 2 -8.38 -17.92 3.95
C GLY A 2 -6.96 -17.34 4.07
N ILE A 3 -6.77 -16.40 5.00
CA ILE A 3 -5.49 -15.77 5.32
C ILE A 3 -5.22 -15.90 6.82
N ARG A 4 -3.96 -15.76 7.22
CA ARG A 4 -3.54 -15.68 8.62
C ARG A 4 -3.26 -14.24 8.98
N ILE A 5 -3.94 -13.73 10.01
CA ILE A 5 -3.74 -12.38 10.54
C ILE A 5 -3.04 -12.50 11.89
N SER A 6 -2.11 -11.59 12.16
CA SER A 6 -1.42 -11.46 13.45
C SER A 6 -1.37 -9.99 13.82
N TYR A 7 -1.35 -9.71 15.13
CA TYR A 7 -1.41 -8.36 15.67
C TYR A 7 -0.19 -8.12 16.55
N ALA A 8 0.35 -6.91 16.49
CA ALA A 8 1.42 -6.43 17.34
C ALA A 8 1.15 -4.98 17.73
N GLU A 9 1.64 -4.57 18.90
CA GLU A 9 1.47 -3.22 19.42
C GLU A 9 2.65 -2.33 19.02
N GLN A 10 2.36 -1.12 18.56
CA GLN A 10 3.32 -0.03 18.48
C GLN A 10 3.12 0.88 19.70
N ALA A 11 3.93 0.69 20.74
CA ALA A 11 3.77 1.39 22.01
C ALA A 11 3.88 2.93 21.88
N LYS A 12 4.70 3.41 20.93
CA LYS A 12 4.86 4.83 20.60
C LYS A 12 5.04 5.01 19.09
N PRO A 13 4.49 6.07 18.49
CA PRO A 13 4.62 6.33 17.06
C PRO A 13 6.02 6.89 16.73
N GLU A 14 7.05 6.04 16.77
CA GLU A 14 8.45 6.44 16.55
C GLU A 14 8.87 6.32 15.08
N GLY A 15 7.93 6.40 14.14
CA GLY A 15 8.17 6.36 12.69
C GLY A 15 7.78 5.04 12.01
N ILE A 16 7.61 5.10 10.69
CA ILE A 16 7.10 3.99 9.87
C ILE A 16 8.06 2.79 9.86
N ALA A 17 9.38 3.05 9.83
CA ALA A 17 10.37 1.97 9.77
C ALA A 17 10.37 1.08 11.03
N GLN A 18 9.76 1.55 12.14
CA GLN A 18 9.57 0.75 13.35
C GLN A 18 8.72 -0.51 13.10
N ALA A 19 7.89 -0.54 12.06
CA ALA A 19 7.10 -1.71 11.67
C ALA A 19 7.97 -2.95 11.44
N PHE A 20 9.19 -2.79 10.90
CA PHE A 20 10.11 -3.90 10.66
C PHE A 20 10.82 -4.39 11.92
N LEU A 21 10.92 -3.55 12.95
CA LEU A 21 11.45 -3.93 14.26
C LEU A 21 10.38 -4.69 15.06
N ILE A 22 9.15 -4.17 15.09
CA ILE A 22 8.01 -4.82 15.75
C ILE A 22 7.69 -6.16 15.08
N GLY A 23 7.70 -6.18 13.75
CA GLY A 23 7.37 -7.35 12.94
C GLY A 23 8.52 -8.32 12.70
N GLU A 24 9.72 -8.11 13.24
CA GLU A 24 10.93 -8.87 12.88
C GLU A 24 10.72 -10.39 12.96
N ALA A 25 10.21 -10.87 14.10
CA ALA A 25 9.98 -12.30 14.32
C ALA A 25 8.88 -12.87 13.40
N TRP A 26 7.91 -12.05 12.98
CA TRP A 26 6.85 -12.45 12.06
C TRP A 26 7.35 -12.47 10.61
N ILE A 27 8.20 -11.50 10.23
CA ILE A 27 8.86 -11.45 8.91
C ILE A 27 9.83 -12.62 8.75
N ALA A 28 10.49 -13.04 9.83
CA ALA A 28 11.30 -14.26 9.88
C ALA A 28 12.38 -14.36 8.78
N CYS A 29 13.04 -13.25 8.47
CA CYS A 29 14.05 -13.14 7.41
C CYS A 29 13.52 -13.48 6.00
N GLU A 30 12.23 -13.26 5.74
CA GLU A 30 11.61 -13.34 4.43
C GLU A 30 11.40 -11.95 3.81
N ALA A 31 11.12 -11.91 2.51
CA ALA A 31 10.65 -10.70 1.85
C ALA A 31 9.26 -10.30 2.36
N CYS A 32 8.96 -9.01 2.41
CA CYS A 32 7.68 -8.52 2.90
C CYS A 32 7.20 -7.28 2.14
N ALA A 33 5.93 -6.96 2.32
CA ALA A 33 5.34 -5.71 1.88
C ALA A 33 4.80 -4.95 3.09
N LEU A 34 4.92 -3.62 3.05
CA LEU A 34 4.36 -2.71 4.04
C LEU A 34 3.34 -1.82 3.32
N ALA A 35 2.13 -1.73 3.88
CA ALA A 35 1.09 -0.82 3.43
C ALA A 35 0.63 0.04 4.61
N LEU A 36 0.56 1.36 4.42
CA LEU A 36 0.01 2.28 5.41
C LEU A 36 -1.52 2.12 5.47
N GLY A 37 -2.08 2.08 6.68
CA GLY A 37 -3.49 1.72 6.89
C GLY A 37 -4.52 2.74 6.42
N ASP A 38 -4.10 3.97 6.11
CA ASP A 38 -4.90 5.10 5.64
C ASP A 38 -4.76 5.36 4.12
N ASN A 39 -4.00 4.53 3.42
CA ASN A 39 -3.74 4.68 1.99
C ASN A 39 -4.75 3.90 1.15
N LEU A 40 -5.47 4.60 0.27
CA LEU A 40 -6.36 4.01 -0.73
C LEU A 40 -5.73 4.14 -2.12
N ILE A 41 -5.53 3.01 -2.78
CA ILE A 41 -5.00 2.96 -4.16
C ILE A 41 -6.03 2.22 -5.04
N HIS A 42 -6.50 2.88 -6.07
CA HIS A 42 -7.43 2.33 -7.05
C HIS A 42 -6.93 2.61 -8.46
N GLY A 43 -6.87 1.60 -9.31
CA GLY A 43 -6.47 1.81 -10.70
C GLY A 43 -6.52 0.52 -11.49
N ASP A 44 -6.59 0.70 -12.81
CA ASP A 44 -6.50 -0.42 -13.74
C ASP A 44 -5.11 -1.09 -13.68
N HIS A 45 -5.08 -2.40 -13.89
CA HIS A 45 -3.86 -3.24 -13.82
C HIS A 45 -3.04 -3.14 -12.51
N LEU A 46 -3.58 -2.55 -11.43
CA LEU A 46 -2.87 -2.43 -10.15
C LEU A 46 -2.39 -3.79 -9.63
N SER A 47 -3.24 -4.83 -9.68
CA SER A 47 -2.88 -6.18 -9.24
C SER A 47 -1.69 -6.78 -10.02
N THR A 48 -1.56 -6.46 -11.31
CA THR A 48 -0.42 -6.86 -12.14
C THR A 48 0.86 -6.17 -11.67
N LEU A 49 0.80 -4.87 -11.39
CA LEU A 49 1.94 -4.10 -10.86
C LEU A 49 2.39 -4.65 -9.50
N LEU A 50 1.45 -4.93 -8.59
CA LEU A 50 1.75 -5.47 -7.26
C LEU A 50 2.38 -6.87 -7.33
N ARG A 51 1.89 -7.74 -8.23
CA ARG A 51 2.47 -9.07 -8.44
C ARG A 51 3.87 -9.00 -9.04
N ALA A 52 4.12 -8.05 -9.93
CA ALA A 52 5.44 -7.84 -10.50
C ALA A 52 6.43 -7.36 -9.41
N ALA A 53 6.02 -6.43 -8.55
CA ALA A 53 6.82 -5.99 -7.41
C ALA A 53 7.11 -7.14 -6.43
N SER A 54 6.09 -7.96 -6.09
CA SER A 54 6.26 -9.10 -5.18
C SER A 54 7.12 -10.23 -5.74
N ALA A 55 7.26 -10.33 -7.07
CA ALA A 55 8.04 -11.37 -7.73
C ALA A 55 9.54 -11.02 -7.83
N ARG A 56 9.94 -9.80 -7.48
CA ARG A 56 11.36 -9.40 -7.48
C ARG A 56 12.07 -10.10 -6.31
N PRO A 57 13.13 -10.88 -6.58
CA PRO A 57 13.80 -11.67 -5.53
C PRO A 57 14.68 -10.82 -4.60
N GLU A 58 15.16 -9.69 -5.10
CA GLU A 58 16.10 -8.80 -4.40
C GLU A 58 15.74 -7.34 -4.66
N GLY A 59 16.13 -6.49 -3.71
CA GLY A 59 15.93 -5.06 -3.75
C GLY A 59 14.64 -4.61 -3.05
N ALA A 60 14.27 -3.37 -3.33
CA ALA A 60 13.06 -2.74 -2.85
C ALA A 60 12.24 -2.23 -4.02
N THR A 61 10.92 -2.20 -3.89
CA THR A 61 10.04 -1.52 -4.83
C THR A 61 9.13 -0.56 -4.10
N VAL A 62 9.12 0.69 -4.56
CA VAL A 62 8.20 1.73 -4.11
C VAL A 62 7.41 2.27 -5.29
N PHE A 63 6.24 2.84 -4.99
CA PHE A 63 5.37 3.40 -6.02
C PHE A 63 5.36 4.92 -5.93
N ALA A 64 5.65 5.58 -7.05
CA ALA A 64 5.64 7.02 -7.17
C ALA A 64 4.36 7.51 -7.83
N TYR A 65 3.75 8.56 -7.28
CA TYR A 65 2.52 9.17 -7.77
C TYR A 65 2.68 10.68 -7.90
N GLN A 66 2.11 11.27 -8.96
CA GLN A 66 2.15 12.73 -9.14
C GLN A 66 1.15 13.43 -8.22
N VAL A 67 1.65 14.28 -7.34
CA VAL A 67 0.84 15.08 -6.41
C VAL A 67 0.99 16.56 -6.64
N ARG A 68 0.01 17.32 -6.15
CA ARG A 68 0.05 18.79 -6.17
C ARG A 68 0.94 19.37 -5.08
N ASP A 69 0.95 18.75 -3.90
CA ASP A 69 1.62 19.24 -2.69
C ASP A 69 2.68 18.21 -2.21
N PRO A 70 3.79 18.04 -2.96
CA PRO A 70 4.80 17.00 -2.70
C PRO A 70 5.58 17.16 -1.39
N GLU A 71 5.66 18.37 -0.82
CA GLU A 71 6.36 18.67 0.44
C GLU A 71 5.81 17.92 1.66
N ARG A 72 4.61 17.32 1.53
CA ARG A 72 3.97 16.52 2.58
C ARG A 72 4.48 15.09 2.67
N TYR A 73 5.24 14.62 1.67
CA TYR A 73 5.60 13.21 1.48
C TYR A 73 7.10 13.02 1.27
N GLY A 74 7.54 11.76 1.20
CA GLY A 74 8.83 11.42 0.59
C GLY A 74 8.78 11.69 -0.91
N VAL A 75 9.67 12.53 -1.42
CA VAL A 75 9.70 12.95 -2.83
C VAL A 75 10.86 12.27 -3.54
N VAL A 76 10.57 11.62 -4.67
CA VAL A 76 11.58 10.99 -5.52
C VAL A 76 11.91 11.88 -6.71
N SER A 77 13.20 12.12 -6.96
CA SER A 77 13.72 12.79 -8.14
C SER A 77 14.15 11.76 -9.18
N PHE A 78 14.00 12.11 -10.47
CA PHE A 78 14.40 11.24 -11.57
C PHE A 78 15.43 11.92 -12.47
N GLY A 79 16.42 11.13 -12.90
CA GLY A 79 17.40 11.54 -13.91
C GLY A 79 16.79 11.60 -15.32
N ALA A 80 17.59 12.08 -16.27
CA ALA A 80 17.18 12.18 -17.68
C ALA A 80 16.87 10.83 -18.34
N ASP A 81 17.45 9.73 -17.83
CA ASP A 81 17.19 8.36 -18.25
C ASP A 81 15.93 7.75 -17.60
N GLY A 82 15.25 8.52 -16.75
CA GLY A 82 14.05 8.11 -16.04
C GLY A 82 14.29 7.29 -14.78
N LYS A 83 15.55 7.05 -14.38
CA LYS A 83 15.88 6.35 -13.12
C LYS A 83 15.77 7.27 -11.92
N ALA A 84 15.40 6.72 -10.77
CA ALA A 84 15.41 7.46 -9.53
C ALA A 84 16.85 7.85 -9.16
N ILE A 85 17.06 9.10 -8.78
CA ILE A 85 18.40 9.63 -8.43
C ILE A 85 18.49 10.09 -6.98
N ASP A 86 17.36 10.50 -6.39
CA ASP A 86 17.31 10.96 -5.00
C ASP A 86 15.91 10.74 -4.42
N ILE A 87 15.84 10.58 -3.09
CA ILE A 87 14.58 10.52 -2.34
C ILE A 87 14.76 11.31 -1.05
N VAL A 88 13.90 12.30 -0.84
CA VAL A 88 13.96 13.21 0.31
C VAL A 88 12.64 13.21 1.06
N GLU A 89 12.69 13.03 2.38
CA GLU A 89 11.51 13.10 3.25
C GLU A 89 11.07 14.55 3.45
N LYS A 90 9.82 14.85 3.09
CA LYS A 90 9.15 16.14 3.32
C LYS A 90 10.04 17.36 3.00
N PRO A 91 10.54 17.46 1.75
CA PRO A 91 11.47 18.52 1.37
C PRO A 91 10.77 19.88 1.43
N VAL A 92 11.45 20.89 1.99
CA VAL A 92 10.98 22.29 1.97
C VAL A 92 10.89 22.83 0.54
N LYS A 93 11.77 22.37 -0.34
CA LYS A 93 11.80 22.70 -1.76
C LYS A 93 11.87 21.41 -2.57
N PRO A 94 10.71 20.81 -2.91
CA PRO A 94 10.65 19.56 -3.65
C PRO A 94 11.27 19.73 -5.04
N GLU A 95 12.16 18.83 -5.42
CA GLU A 95 12.80 18.82 -6.75
C GLU A 95 11.90 18.22 -7.83
N SER A 96 10.83 17.53 -7.42
CA SER A 96 9.88 16.87 -8.29
C SER A 96 8.50 16.81 -7.63
N ASN A 97 7.46 16.54 -8.43
CA ASN A 97 6.09 16.35 -7.94
C ASN A 97 5.74 14.87 -7.72
N TRP A 98 6.74 13.98 -7.69
CA TRP A 98 6.54 12.55 -7.50
C TRP A 98 6.68 12.19 -6.03
N ALA A 99 5.54 12.00 -5.36
CA ALA A 99 5.50 11.48 -4.01
C ALA A 99 5.59 9.96 -4.01
N VAL A 100 6.33 9.40 -3.07
CA VAL A 100 6.33 7.98 -2.75
C VAL A 100 5.06 7.68 -1.96
N THR A 101 4.24 6.76 -2.48
CA THR A 101 3.00 6.33 -1.82
C THR A 101 3.28 5.46 -0.59
N GLY A 102 2.26 5.25 0.25
CA GLY A 102 2.33 4.38 1.43
C GLY A 102 2.34 2.88 1.15
N LEU A 103 2.95 2.43 0.05
CA LEU A 103 3.06 1.01 -0.32
C LEU A 103 4.49 0.67 -0.73
N TYR A 104 5.05 -0.33 -0.05
CA TYR A 104 6.47 -0.68 -0.14
C TYR A 104 6.63 -2.20 -0.21
N PHE A 105 7.55 -2.67 -1.05
CA PHE A 105 7.98 -4.07 -1.11
C PHE A 105 9.48 -4.11 -0.82
N TYR A 106 9.90 -5.03 0.04
CA TYR A 106 11.30 -5.17 0.42
C TYR A 106 11.70 -6.64 0.44
N ASP A 107 12.96 -6.90 0.08
CA ASP A 107 13.56 -8.22 0.27
C ASP A 107 13.86 -8.52 1.75
N LYS A 108 14.40 -9.73 1.99
CA LYS A 108 14.73 -10.25 3.32
C LYS A 108 15.71 -9.41 4.15
N ARG A 109 16.43 -8.45 3.56
CA ARG A 109 17.41 -7.60 4.26
C ARG A 109 16.74 -6.50 5.07
N ILE A 110 15.42 -6.29 4.88
CA ILE A 110 14.68 -5.17 5.46
C ILE A 110 14.79 -5.03 6.98
N THR A 111 14.72 -6.14 7.73
CA THR A 111 14.80 -6.11 9.20
C THR A 111 16.20 -5.67 9.66
N GLU A 112 17.25 -6.15 9.00
CA GLU A 112 18.64 -5.79 9.29
C GLU A 112 18.98 -4.35 8.89
N ILE A 113 18.33 -3.83 7.86
CA ILE A 113 18.46 -2.42 7.46
C ILE A 113 17.73 -1.53 8.47
N ALA A 114 16.50 -1.88 8.85
CA ALA A 114 15.70 -1.10 9.80
C ALA A 114 16.40 -0.93 11.15
N LYS A 115 17.14 -1.94 11.63
CA LYS A 115 17.95 -1.87 12.87
C LYS A 115 19.09 -0.85 12.81
N LYS A 116 19.53 -0.45 11.61
CA LYS A 116 20.64 0.48 11.40
C LYS A 116 20.19 1.92 11.20
N ILE A 117 18.89 2.15 11.00
CA ILE A 117 18.33 3.49 10.83
C ILE A 117 18.33 4.20 12.18
N THR A 118 18.73 5.46 12.18
CA THR A 118 18.70 6.34 13.35
C THR A 118 17.53 7.31 13.25
N PRO A 119 16.96 7.76 14.39
CA PRO A 119 15.89 8.75 14.35
C PRO A 119 16.28 10.02 13.59
N SER A 120 15.35 10.54 12.79
CA SER A 120 15.52 11.80 12.05
C SER A 120 15.52 13.01 12.99
N ALA A 121 15.67 14.22 12.44
CA ALA A 121 15.50 15.46 13.19
C ALA A 121 14.09 15.61 13.82
N ARG A 122 13.11 14.83 13.32
CA ARG A 122 11.74 14.75 13.87
C ARG A 122 11.60 13.72 14.98
N GLY A 123 12.65 12.94 15.27
CA GLY A 123 12.63 11.86 16.24
C GLY A 123 11.95 10.59 15.73
N GLU A 124 11.74 10.46 14.42
CA GLU A 124 11.07 9.32 13.78
C GLU A 124 12.09 8.45 13.01
N LEU A 125 11.89 7.14 13.00
CA LEU A 125 12.55 6.20 12.10
C LEU A 125 11.86 6.28 10.72
N GLU A 126 12.45 7.07 9.83
CA GLU A 126 11.86 7.39 8.54
C GLU A 126 11.99 6.22 7.57
N ILE A 127 10.89 5.85 6.92
CA ILE A 127 10.90 4.85 5.84
C ILE A 127 11.74 5.32 4.65
N THR A 128 11.83 6.64 4.46
CA THR A 128 12.65 7.27 3.42
C THR A 128 14.13 6.98 3.60
N ASP A 129 14.64 6.85 4.83
CA ASP A 129 16.04 6.47 5.07
C ASP A 129 16.32 5.03 4.63
N ILE A 130 15.36 4.11 4.81
CA ILE A 130 15.44 2.75 4.26
C ILE A 130 15.44 2.80 2.73
N ASN A 131 14.53 3.56 2.13
CA ASN A 131 14.45 3.70 0.67
C ASN A 131 15.75 4.27 0.10
N HIS A 132 16.32 5.29 0.75
CA HIS A 132 17.60 5.89 0.38
C HIS A 132 18.77 4.91 0.50
N TRP A 133 18.75 3.98 1.48
CA TRP A 133 19.72 2.89 1.56
C TRP A 133 19.69 2.00 0.32
N TYR A 134 18.51 1.52 -0.09
CA TYR A 134 18.35 0.71 -1.31
C TYR A 134 18.70 1.51 -2.57
N LEU A 135 18.41 2.81 -2.58
CA LEU A 135 18.75 3.71 -3.70
C LEU A 135 20.27 3.81 -3.88
N ASN A 136 21.02 4.03 -2.79
CA ASN A 136 22.48 4.11 -2.81
C ASN A 136 23.15 2.80 -3.21
N GLU A 137 22.54 1.67 -2.86
CA GLU A 137 22.99 0.34 -3.31
C GLU A 137 22.66 0.08 -4.80
N GLY A 138 21.77 0.88 -5.41
CA GLY A 138 21.30 0.69 -6.78
C GLY A 138 20.24 -0.40 -6.95
N SER A 139 19.60 -0.82 -5.85
CA SER A 139 18.59 -1.90 -5.81
C SER A 139 17.18 -1.40 -5.47
N LEU A 140 16.96 -0.08 -5.46
CA LEU A 140 15.64 0.51 -5.37
C LEU A 140 14.99 0.60 -6.76
N HIS A 141 13.84 -0.04 -6.89
CA HIS A 141 12.94 0.11 -8.03
C HIS A 141 11.83 1.11 -7.69
N VAL A 142 11.59 2.06 -8.59
CA VAL A 142 10.53 3.06 -8.43
C VAL A 142 9.53 2.90 -9.58
N GLU A 143 8.37 2.33 -9.26
CA GLU A 143 7.29 2.12 -10.22
C GLU A 143 6.39 3.37 -10.25
N ARG A 144 6.20 3.98 -11.43
CA ARG A 144 5.36 5.19 -11.56
C ARG A 144 3.91 4.79 -11.78
N LEU A 145 3.05 5.16 -10.84
CA LEU A 145 1.61 5.02 -11.00
C LEU A 145 1.12 6.04 -12.03
N GLY A 146 0.42 5.55 -13.04
CA GLY A 146 -0.10 6.39 -14.12
C GLY A 146 -1.24 7.29 -13.65
N ARG A 147 -1.56 8.32 -14.44
CA ARG A 147 -2.67 9.27 -14.16
C ARG A 147 -4.06 8.63 -14.09
N GLY A 148 -4.20 7.38 -14.54
CA GLY A 148 -5.44 6.60 -14.43
C GLY A 148 -5.59 5.87 -13.09
N THR A 149 -4.58 5.94 -12.22
CA THR A 149 -4.64 5.49 -10.83
C THR A 149 -5.09 6.66 -9.96
N ALA A 150 -5.91 6.38 -8.97
CA ALA A 150 -6.20 7.27 -7.85
C ALA A 150 -5.43 6.75 -6.63
N TRP A 151 -4.59 7.61 -6.06
CA TRP A 151 -4.02 7.42 -4.74
C TRP A 151 -4.56 8.51 -3.82
N LEU A 152 -5.19 8.09 -2.72
CA LEU A 152 -5.82 8.96 -1.74
C LEU A 152 -5.27 8.59 -0.36
N ASP A 153 -4.64 9.56 0.29
CA ASP A 153 -4.21 9.50 1.69
C ASP A 153 -5.31 10.12 2.55
N ALA A 154 -5.95 9.30 3.40
CA ALA A 154 -7.09 9.69 4.23
C ALA A 154 -6.68 10.29 5.59
N GLY A 155 -5.55 11.01 5.66
CA GLY A 155 -5.01 11.59 6.90
C GLY A 155 -5.74 12.82 7.47
N THR A 156 -6.67 13.44 6.73
CA THR A 156 -7.48 14.60 7.21
C THR A 156 -8.98 14.37 6.99
N PRO A 157 -9.88 15.02 7.77
CA PRO A 157 -11.32 14.90 7.57
C PRO A 157 -11.78 15.19 6.13
N ASP A 158 -11.20 16.20 5.48
CA ASP A 158 -11.51 16.55 4.10
C ASP A 158 -11.05 15.47 3.11
N SER A 159 -9.82 14.96 3.29
CA SER A 159 -9.29 13.88 2.43
C SER A 159 -10.06 12.56 2.61
N LEU A 160 -10.50 12.26 3.83
CA LEU A 160 -11.34 11.11 4.13
C LEU A 160 -12.70 11.22 3.43
N LEU A 161 -13.33 12.39 3.46
CA LEU A 161 -14.58 12.63 2.74
C LEU A 161 -14.41 12.46 1.23
N GLN A 162 -13.33 13.01 0.67
CA GLN A 162 -13.00 12.85 -0.75
C GLN A 162 -12.82 11.37 -1.13
N ALA A 163 -12.10 10.60 -0.30
CA ALA A 163 -11.93 9.16 -0.51
C ALA A 163 -13.26 8.40 -0.46
N ALA A 164 -14.12 8.71 0.51
CA ALA A 164 -15.44 8.12 0.62
C ALA A 164 -16.32 8.43 -0.61
N THR A 165 -16.35 9.69 -1.05
CA THR A 165 -17.11 10.10 -2.25
C THR A 165 -16.57 9.45 -3.52
N PHE A 166 -15.25 9.32 -3.65
CA PHE A 166 -14.62 8.62 -4.78
C PHE A 166 -15.08 7.16 -4.85
N VAL A 167 -14.94 6.42 -3.75
CA VAL A 167 -15.36 5.01 -3.67
C VAL A 167 -16.85 4.87 -3.98
N GLN A 168 -17.69 5.68 -3.34
CA GLN A 168 -19.14 5.67 -3.57
C GLN A 168 -19.48 5.88 -5.05
N THR A 169 -18.86 6.87 -5.69
CA THR A 169 -19.13 7.20 -7.09
C THR A 169 -18.79 6.03 -8.02
N ILE A 170 -17.64 5.38 -7.81
CA ILE A 170 -17.22 4.23 -8.61
C ILE A 170 -18.17 3.05 -8.41
N GLN A 171 -18.48 2.70 -7.15
CA GLN A 171 -19.35 1.56 -6.86
C GLN A 171 -20.77 1.77 -7.40
N LEU A 172 -21.36 2.95 -7.24
CA LEU A 172 -22.70 3.26 -7.76
C LEU A 172 -22.74 3.20 -9.29
N ARG A 173 -21.64 3.59 -9.96
CA ARG A 173 -21.59 3.60 -11.42
C ARG A 173 -21.34 2.22 -12.02
N GLN A 174 -20.51 1.39 -11.39
CA GLN A 174 -20.06 0.11 -11.93
C GLN A 174 -20.81 -1.10 -11.37
N GLY A 175 -21.39 -1.00 -10.16
CA GLY A 175 -21.97 -2.14 -9.45
C GLY A 175 -20.95 -3.11 -8.85
N ASN A 176 -19.64 -2.79 -8.97
CA ASN A 176 -18.54 -3.56 -8.40
C ASN A 176 -18.12 -2.99 -7.05
N LEU A 177 -17.66 -3.85 -6.14
CA LEU A 177 -17.12 -3.43 -4.86
C LEU A 177 -15.68 -2.92 -5.02
N VAL A 178 -15.32 -1.91 -4.24
CA VAL A 178 -13.94 -1.44 -4.12
C VAL A 178 -13.45 -1.78 -2.73
N GLY A 179 -12.38 -2.59 -2.65
CA GLY A 179 -11.74 -2.93 -1.38
C GLY A 179 -12.50 -3.93 -0.51
N SER A 180 -13.26 -4.89 -1.09
CA SER A 180 -13.85 -6.00 -0.33
C SER A 180 -12.86 -7.17 -0.18
N PRO A 181 -12.36 -7.47 1.02
CA PRO A 181 -11.48 -8.62 1.25
C PRO A 181 -12.16 -9.97 0.97
N GLU A 182 -13.47 -10.07 1.20
CA GLU A 182 -14.27 -11.27 0.97
C GLU A 182 -14.31 -11.65 -0.51
N GLU A 183 -14.62 -10.67 -1.37
CA GLU A 183 -14.63 -10.86 -2.82
C GLU A 183 -13.24 -11.28 -3.32
N ILE A 184 -12.19 -10.56 -2.90
CA ILE A 184 -10.82 -10.88 -3.33
C ILE A 184 -10.41 -12.28 -2.87
N ALA A 185 -10.69 -12.66 -1.62
CA ALA A 185 -10.40 -13.99 -1.12
C ALA A 185 -11.10 -15.09 -1.94
N PHE A 186 -12.36 -14.87 -2.33
CA PHE A 186 -13.10 -15.81 -3.16
C PHE A 186 -12.53 -15.91 -4.59
N ARG A 187 -12.28 -14.77 -5.24
CA ARG A 187 -11.68 -14.72 -6.59
C ARG A 187 -10.27 -15.32 -6.63
N MET A 188 -9.51 -15.17 -5.55
CA MET A 188 -8.20 -15.81 -5.36
C MET A 188 -8.26 -17.28 -4.94
N LYS A 189 -9.47 -17.84 -4.76
CA LYS A 189 -9.72 -19.23 -4.33
C LYS A 189 -9.17 -19.56 -2.94
N TYR A 190 -9.01 -18.55 -2.08
CA TYR A 190 -8.66 -18.74 -0.66
C TYR A 190 -9.86 -19.23 0.16
N ILE A 191 -11.06 -18.95 -0.33
CA ILE A 191 -12.34 -19.44 0.22
C ILE A 191 -13.23 -19.93 -0.93
N ASP A 192 -14.15 -20.83 -0.64
CA ASP A 192 -15.17 -21.29 -1.57
C ASP A 192 -16.46 -20.44 -1.49
N ALA A 193 -17.45 -20.80 -2.30
CA ALA A 193 -18.73 -20.08 -2.38
C ALA A 193 -19.53 -20.15 -1.07
N ASP A 194 -19.46 -21.27 -0.35
CA ASP A 194 -20.21 -21.45 0.90
C ASP A 194 -19.61 -20.60 2.03
N ALA A 195 -18.29 -20.48 2.07
CA ALA A 195 -17.60 -19.54 2.95
C ALA A 195 -17.94 -18.08 2.60
N LEU A 196 -18.00 -17.72 1.32
CA LEU A 196 -18.41 -16.37 0.89
C LEU A 196 -19.86 -16.05 1.30
N ARG A 197 -20.81 -16.98 1.07
CA ARG A 197 -22.20 -16.84 1.55
C ARG A 197 -22.28 -16.70 3.07
N SER A 198 -21.41 -17.39 3.81
CA SER A 198 -21.34 -17.26 5.27
C SER A 198 -20.87 -15.87 5.69
N CYS A 199 -19.88 -15.29 5.01
CA CYS A 199 -19.49 -13.88 5.21
C CYS A 199 -20.66 -12.93 4.91
N ALA A 200 -21.34 -13.12 3.78
CA ALA A 200 -22.50 -12.31 3.39
C ALA A 200 -23.62 -12.34 4.45
N LYS A 201 -23.88 -13.51 5.05
CA LYS A 201 -24.86 -13.66 6.14
C LYS A 201 -24.51 -12.85 7.39
N LEU A 202 -23.23 -12.76 7.76
CA LEU A 202 -22.78 -11.97 8.92
C LEU A 202 -22.96 -10.47 8.70
N ILE A 203 -22.75 -10.01 7.46
CA ILE A 203 -22.97 -8.61 7.06
C ILE A 203 -24.48 -8.27 7.03
N GLY A 204 -25.33 -9.28 6.84
CA GLY A 204 -26.78 -9.15 6.97
C GLY A 204 -27.45 -8.48 5.76
N LYS A 205 -28.56 -7.78 6.01
CA LYS A 205 -29.42 -7.19 4.97
C LYS A 205 -28.90 -5.83 4.48
N THR A 206 -27.66 -5.80 4.01
CA THR A 206 -27.04 -4.62 3.38
C THR A 206 -26.78 -4.86 1.90
N GLU A 207 -26.51 -3.80 1.15
CA GLU A 207 -26.11 -3.91 -0.25
C GLU A 207 -24.83 -4.75 -0.43
N LEU A 208 -23.85 -4.59 0.48
CA LEU A 208 -22.64 -5.41 0.49
C LEU A 208 -22.99 -6.89 0.65
N GLY A 209 -23.83 -7.24 1.64
CA GLY A 209 -24.26 -8.63 1.84
C GLY A 209 -24.99 -9.22 0.62
N ARG A 210 -25.82 -8.42 -0.06
CA ARG A 210 -26.46 -8.84 -1.32
C ARG A 210 -25.44 -9.11 -2.41
N ILE A 211 -24.52 -8.16 -2.67
CA ILE A 211 -23.51 -8.30 -3.73
C ILE A 211 -22.61 -9.52 -3.48
N LEU A 212 -22.19 -9.78 -2.23
CA LEU A 212 -21.37 -10.96 -1.94
C LEU A 212 -22.10 -12.28 -2.21
N ASN A 213 -23.43 -12.35 -1.98
CA ASN A 213 -24.21 -13.52 -2.36
C ASN A 213 -24.29 -13.64 -3.89
N ASP A 214 -24.55 -12.55 -4.60
CA ASP A 214 -24.62 -12.55 -6.06
C ASP A 214 -23.28 -13.01 -6.67
N ILE A 215 -22.14 -12.61 -6.08
CA ILE A 215 -20.79 -13.07 -6.48
C ILE A 215 -20.63 -14.58 -6.21
N ALA A 216 -21.06 -15.07 -5.05
CA ALA A 216 -20.96 -16.49 -4.70
C ALA A 216 -21.82 -17.39 -5.60
N ASP A 217 -22.96 -16.86 -6.07
CA ASP A 217 -23.91 -17.55 -6.93
C ASP A 217 -23.60 -17.41 -8.43
N GLY A 218 -22.61 -16.58 -8.78
CA GLY A 218 -22.24 -16.31 -10.17
C GLY A 218 -23.27 -15.48 -10.95
N THR A 219 -24.11 -14.72 -10.23
CA THR A 219 -25.14 -13.84 -10.81
C THR A 219 -24.74 -12.37 -10.79
N HIS A 220 -23.62 -12.03 -10.14
CA HIS A 220 -23.00 -10.72 -10.21
C HIS A 220 -22.34 -10.49 -11.58
N LEU A 221 -22.43 -9.25 -12.08
CA LEU A 221 -22.06 -8.81 -13.44
C LEU A 221 -20.67 -9.26 -13.91
#